data_AF-A0AAU2MQV0-F1
#
_entry.id   AF-A0AAU2MQV0-F1
#
_cell.length_a   1.000
_cell.length_b   1.000
_cell.length_c   1.000
_cell.angle_alpha   90.00
_cell.angle_beta   90.00
_cell.angle_gamma   90.00
#
_symmetry.space_group_name_H-M   'P 1'
#
loop_
_entity.id
_entity.type
_entity.pdbx_description
1 polymer ?
#
loop_
_entity_poly.entity_id
_entity_poly.type
_entity_poly.pdbx_seq_one_letter_code
_entity_poly.pdbx_strand_id
1 'polypeptide(L)'
;MALRPDEFYDHALAAADDERRLPLARMTGWDISPFEPEGLRVAPLRPPVVPEPPRHGEDPAQCRACRERDAGIWFNDRWRLTRVTGVGVPLVLMLHPREHYDMADLPDGLAAELGVLSAHVVRHVQALPHIARAHVYRIGDGGAHLHIWFFARPEGQTQLYGSWMPVWDDLLPEYPADVADAEAAVVADALVSSAGGRRTPGGGAPHDRPGAAVS
;
A
#
# COMPACT_ATOMS: atom_id res chain seq x y z
N MET A 1 6.60 10.14 -14.82
CA MET A 1 5.71 11.19 -14.30
C MET A 1 4.33 10.62 -14.19
N ALA A 2 3.67 10.76 -13.03
CA ALA A 2 2.29 10.33 -12.86
C ALA A 2 1.37 10.93 -13.94
N LEU A 3 0.32 10.21 -14.29
CA LEU A 3 -0.69 10.65 -15.26
C LEU A 3 -1.33 11.95 -14.79
N ARG A 4 -1.60 12.87 -15.73
CA ARG A 4 -2.39 14.07 -15.44
C ARG A 4 -3.81 13.68 -15.01
N PRO A 5 -4.57 14.60 -14.37
CA PRO A 5 -5.93 14.28 -13.92
C PRO A 5 -6.87 13.75 -15.01
N ASP A 6 -6.78 14.28 -16.23
CA ASP A 6 -7.52 13.83 -17.42
C ASP A 6 -7.06 12.43 -17.86
N GLU A 7 -5.76 12.20 -17.95
CA GLU A 7 -5.20 10.90 -18.35
C GLU A 7 -5.52 9.79 -17.34
N PHE A 8 -5.47 10.10 -16.04
CA PHE A 8 -5.87 9.16 -14.99
C PHE A 8 -7.36 8.81 -15.11
N TYR A 9 -8.21 9.81 -15.36
CA TYR A 9 -9.64 9.60 -15.54
C TYR A 9 -9.94 8.72 -16.76
N ASP A 10 -9.31 8.99 -17.89
CA ASP A 10 -9.46 8.21 -19.11
C ASP A 10 -8.94 6.77 -18.94
N HIS A 11 -7.82 6.60 -18.24
CA HIS A 11 -7.30 5.28 -17.89
C HIS A 11 -8.29 4.48 -17.03
N ALA A 12 -8.89 5.10 -16.02
CA ALA A 12 -9.91 4.44 -15.20
C ALA A 12 -11.15 4.06 -16.02
N LEU A 13 -11.64 4.95 -16.89
CA LEU A 13 -12.81 4.69 -17.72
C LEU A 13 -12.59 3.62 -18.78
N ALA A 14 -11.34 3.35 -19.20
CA ALA A 14 -11.05 2.29 -20.16
C ALA A 14 -11.45 0.89 -19.67
N ALA A 15 -11.62 0.71 -18.35
CA ALA A 15 -12.07 -0.53 -17.73
C ALA A 15 -13.56 -0.51 -17.31
N ALA A 16 -14.27 0.59 -17.55
CA ALA A 16 -15.65 0.76 -17.12
C ALA A 16 -16.68 0.22 -18.14
N ASP A 17 -17.88 -0.06 -17.67
CA ASP A 17 -19.04 -0.36 -18.53
C ASP A 17 -19.61 0.89 -19.25
N ASP A 18 -20.66 0.71 -20.05
CA ASP A 18 -21.32 1.79 -20.79
C ASP A 18 -21.91 2.88 -19.85
N GLU A 19 -22.24 2.51 -18.60
CA GLU A 19 -22.66 3.40 -17.53
C GLU A 19 -21.51 4.01 -16.71
N ARG A 20 -20.26 3.78 -17.12
CA ARG A 20 -19.02 4.25 -16.47
C ARG A 20 -18.79 3.67 -15.07
N ARG A 21 -19.22 2.44 -14.84
CA ARG A 21 -18.97 1.72 -13.59
C ARG A 21 -17.80 0.78 -13.75
N LEU A 22 -16.89 0.83 -12.79
CA LEU A 22 -15.80 -0.14 -12.71
C LEU A 22 -16.36 -1.50 -12.28
N PRO A 23 -15.79 -2.61 -12.78
CA PRO A 23 -16.19 -3.94 -12.36
C PRO A 23 -15.93 -4.14 -10.87
N LEU A 24 -16.71 -5.00 -10.23
CA LEU A 24 -16.42 -5.43 -8.87
C LEU A 24 -15.05 -6.10 -8.81
N ALA A 25 -14.34 -5.83 -7.72
CA ALA A 25 -13.01 -6.35 -7.47
C ALA A 25 -12.97 -7.22 -6.20
N ARG A 26 -11.76 -7.68 -5.85
CA ARG A 26 -11.52 -8.61 -4.76
C ARG A 26 -12.07 -8.11 -3.42
N MET A 27 -11.80 -6.86 -3.06
CA MET A 27 -12.20 -6.29 -1.76
C MET A 27 -13.72 -6.19 -1.63
N THR A 28 -14.44 -5.91 -2.73
CA THR A 28 -15.91 -5.89 -2.74
C THR A 28 -16.54 -7.27 -2.67
N GLY A 29 -15.81 -8.33 -3.04
CA GLY A 29 -16.25 -9.72 -2.91
C GLY A 29 -15.74 -10.43 -1.64
N TRP A 30 -15.02 -9.73 -0.77
CA TRP A 30 -14.44 -10.33 0.43
C TRP A 30 -15.52 -10.58 1.50
N ASP A 31 -15.47 -11.72 2.18
CA ASP A 31 -16.45 -12.13 3.19
C ASP A 31 -16.49 -11.22 4.44
N ILE A 32 -15.46 -10.38 4.63
CA ILE A 32 -15.41 -9.36 5.69
C ILE A 32 -15.98 -8.00 5.24
N SER A 33 -16.40 -7.85 3.98
CA SER A 33 -17.06 -6.63 3.53
C SER A 33 -18.29 -6.34 4.39
N PRO A 34 -18.49 -5.08 4.84
CA PRO A 34 -19.69 -4.72 5.59
C PRO A 34 -20.95 -4.70 4.71
N PHE A 35 -20.80 -4.87 3.39
CA PHE A 35 -21.88 -4.85 2.42
C PHE A 35 -21.89 -6.12 1.56
N GLU A 36 -23.09 -6.69 1.37
CA GLU A 36 -23.37 -7.69 0.35
C GLU A 36 -23.13 -7.07 -1.04
N PRO A 37 -22.47 -7.78 -1.98
CA PRO A 37 -22.20 -7.25 -3.32
C PRO A 37 -23.48 -6.86 -4.05
N GLU A 38 -24.54 -7.64 -3.89
CA GLU A 38 -25.85 -7.40 -4.48
C GLU A 38 -26.60 -6.29 -3.72
N GLY A 39 -26.57 -5.07 -4.27
CA GLY A 39 -27.41 -3.97 -3.80
C GLY A 39 -26.91 -3.27 -2.53
N LEU A 40 -25.65 -3.50 -2.12
CA LEU A 40 -24.99 -2.82 -1.00
C LEU A 40 -25.76 -2.90 0.32
N ARG A 41 -26.37 -4.04 0.59
CA ARG A 41 -27.06 -4.30 1.85
C ARG A 41 -26.05 -4.57 2.95
N VAL A 42 -26.30 -4.09 4.16
CA VAL A 42 -25.43 -4.39 5.31
C VAL A 42 -25.40 -5.89 5.57
N ALA A 43 -24.20 -6.48 5.62
CA ALA A 43 -24.01 -7.90 5.90
C ALA A 43 -24.42 -8.24 7.34
N PRO A 44 -24.98 -9.44 7.61
CA PRO A 44 -25.27 -9.87 8.97
C PRO A 44 -24.02 -9.91 9.85
N LEU A 45 -24.09 -9.34 11.06
CA LEU A 45 -23.00 -9.41 12.02
C LEU A 45 -22.81 -10.86 12.49
N ARG A 46 -21.61 -11.41 12.29
CA ARG A 46 -21.26 -12.79 12.64
C ARG A 46 -20.99 -12.96 14.15
N PRO A 47 -21.21 -14.16 14.73
CA PRO A 47 -20.74 -14.46 16.08
C PRO A 47 -19.21 -14.33 16.21
N PRO A 48 -18.67 -13.99 17.40
CA PRO A 48 -17.22 -13.95 17.63
C PRO A 48 -16.56 -15.33 17.45
N VAL A 49 -15.31 -15.33 16.97
CA VAL A 49 -14.46 -16.53 16.86
C VAL A 49 -13.29 -16.38 17.85
N VAL A 50 -13.14 -17.36 18.76
CA VAL A 50 -12.07 -17.38 19.77
C VAL A 50 -11.55 -18.82 19.95
N PRO A 51 -10.23 -19.06 19.91
CA PRO A 51 -9.18 -18.09 19.58
C PRO A 51 -9.23 -17.68 18.10
N GLU A 52 -8.72 -16.48 17.79
CA GLU A 52 -8.54 -16.05 16.42
C GLU A 52 -7.46 -16.91 15.73
N PRO A 53 -7.59 -17.19 14.41
CA PRO A 53 -6.52 -17.81 13.63
C PRO A 53 -5.24 -16.94 13.67
N PRO A 54 -4.05 -17.55 13.65
CA PRO A 54 -2.80 -16.78 13.62
C PRO A 54 -2.67 -16.02 12.30
N ARG A 55 -2.20 -14.77 12.38
CA ARG A 55 -1.86 -13.98 11.19
C ARG A 55 -0.67 -14.58 10.44
N HIS A 56 -0.47 -14.16 9.19
CA HIS A 56 0.72 -14.55 8.46
C HIS A 56 2.00 -14.08 9.15
N GLY A 57 2.94 -15.01 9.34
CA GLY A 57 4.24 -14.72 9.95
C GLY A 57 4.22 -14.51 11.46
N GLU A 58 3.14 -14.91 12.18
CA GLU A 58 3.17 -14.97 13.65
C GLU A 58 4.34 -15.82 14.18
N ASP A 59 4.69 -16.90 13.45
CA ASP A 59 6.00 -17.53 13.58
C ASP A 59 7.01 -16.79 12.69
N PRO A 60 8.03 -16.12 13.27
CA PRO A 60 9.06 -15.42 12.50
C PRO A 60 9.80 -16.33 11.51
N ALA A 61 9.92 -17.64 11.76
CA ALA A 61 10.54 -18.59 10.84
C ALA A 61 9.73 -18.76 9.54
N GLN A 62 8.41 -18.55 9.60
CA GLN A 62 7.51 -18.63 8.45
C GLN A 62 7.24 -17.26 7.81
N CYS A 63 7.75 -16.17 8.37
CA CYS A 63 7.50 -14.82 7.87
C CYS A 63 8.18 -14.55 6.51
N ARG A 64 7.35 -14.28 5.48
CA ARG A 64 7.82 -13.85 4.14
C ARG A 64 8.61 -12.55 4.20
N ALA A 65 8.14 -11.57 4.96
CA ALA A 65 8.79 -10.26 5.06
C ALA A 65 10.18 -10.33 5.71
N CYS A 66 10.43 -11.29 6.61
CA CYS A 66 11.76 -11.60 7.13
C CYS A 66 12.68 -12.20 6.06
N ARG A 67 12.17 -13.16 5.26
CA ARG A 67 12.94 -13.75 4.15
C ARG A 67 13.30 -12.73 3.07
N GLU A 68 12.42 -11.76 2.84
CA GLU A 68 12.60 -10.70 1.85
C GLU A 68 13.27 -9.44 2.42
N ARG A 69 13.86 -9.47 3.63
CA ARG A 69 14.39 -8.27 4.32
C ARG A 69 15.40 -7.41 3.56
N ASP A 70 15.98 -7.93 2.47
CA ASP A 70 16.92 -7.26 1.58
C ASP A 70 16.33 -6.95 0.18
N ALA A 71 15.02 -7.11 0.00
CA ALA A 71 14.28 -6.73 -1.20
C ALA A 71 13.50 -5.41 -0.98
N GLY A 72 13.54 -4.50 -1.96
CA GLY A 72 12.97 -3.16 -1.85
C GLY A 72 13.65 -2.13 -2.75
N ILE A 73 13.13 -0.91 -2.72
CA ILE A 73 13.60 0.23 -3.51
C ILE A 73 14.52 1.17 -2.71
N TRP A 74 14.40 1.18 -1.38
CA TRP A 74 15.24 1.97 -0.47
C TRP A 74 15.48 1.22 0.84
N PHE A 75 16.66 1.41 1.44
CA PHE A 75 17.08 0.79 2.69
C PHE A 75 17.91 1.73 3.55
N ASN A 76 17.77 1.60 4.86
CA ASN A 76 18.84 1.94 5.80
C ASN A 76 19.19 0.70 6.64
N ASP A 77 19.90 0.88 7.76
CA ASP A 77 20.31 -0.25 8.59
C ASP A 77 19.12 -1.05 9.16
N ARG A 78 17.99 -0.39 9.42
CA ARG A 78 16.85 -0.94 10.18
C ARG A 78 15.54 -0.99 9.40
N TRP A 79 15.44 -0.30 8.27
CA TRP A 79 14.21 -0.13 7.51
C TRP A 79 14.43 -0.43 6.03
N ARG A 80 13.36 -0.87 5.37
CA ARG A 80 13.27 -0.99 3.92
C ARG A 80 11.93 -0.43 3.43
N LEU A 81 11.96 0.14 2.24
CA LEU A 81 10.77 0.59 1.52
C LEU A 81 10.59 -0.31 0.30
N THR A 82 9.38 -0.80 0.08
CA THR A 82 9.00 -1.58 -1.10
C THR A 82 7.94 -0.82 -1.89
N ARG A 83 7.87 -1.11 -3.19
CA ARG A 83 6.76 -0.69 -4.05
C ARG A 83 5.80 -1.87 -4.19
N VAL A 84 4.51 -1.60 -4.05
CA VAL A 84 3.44 -2.57 -4.31
C VAL A 84 3.01 -2.48 -5.79
N THR A 85 2.90 -3.62 -6.47
CA THR A 85 2.43 -3.74 -7.87
C THR A 85 0.96 -4.15 -7.95
N GLY A 86 0.33 -4.13 -9.14
CA GLY A 86 -1.08 -4.52 -9.27
C GLY A 86 -2.04 -3.58 -8.52
N VAL A 87 -1.66 -2.31 -8.37
CA VAL A 87 -2.43 -1.26 -7.71
C VAL A 87 -3.04 -0.34 -8.75
N GLY A 88 -4.22 0.21 -8.49
CA GLY A 88 -4.90 1.10 -9.42
C GLY A 88 -4.64 2.59 -9.17
N VAL A 89 -4.16 2.96 -7.98
CA VAL A 89 -3.67 4.32 -7.73
C VAL A 89 -2.24 4.51 -8.23
N PRO A 90 -1.78 5.75 -8.49
CA PRO A 90 -0.49 6.00 -9.11
C PRO A 90 0.74 5.39 -8.42
N LEU A 91 0.70 5.27 -7.09
CA LEU A 91 1.80 4.70 -6.33
C LEU A 91 1.31 4.18 -4.98
N VAL A 92 1.70 2.95 -4.65
CA VAL A 92 1.56 2.40 -3.30
C VAL A 92 2.93 1.92 -2.83
N LEU A 93 3.34 2.42 -1.66
CA LEU A 93 4.61 2.06 -1.01
C LEU A 93 4.34 1.40 0.33
N MET A 94 5.28 0.56 0.75
CA MET A 94 5.21 -0.08 2.06
C MET A 94 6.54 0.01 2.79
N LEU A 95 6.52 0.59 4.00
CA LEU A 95 7.67 0.70 4.87
C LEU A 95 7.67 -0.44 5.87
N HIS A 96 8.79 -1.15 5.98
CA HIS A 96 8.96 -2.29 6.89
C HIS A 96 10.24 -2.13 7.71
N PRO A 97 10.25 -2.53 8.99
CA PRO A 97 11.52 -2.83 9.64
C PRO A 97 12.15 -4.06 8.97
N ARG A 98 13.49 -4.12 9.00
CA ARG A 98 14.26 -5.25 8.45
C ARG A 98 14.30 -6.47 9.37
N GLU A 99 13.98 -6.27 10.64
CA GLU A 99 13.79 -7.34 11.63
C GLU A 99 12.31 -7.55 11.91
N HIS A 100 11.99 -8.69 12.51
CA HIS A 100 10.60 -9.06 12.85
C HIS A 100 10.11 -8.26 14.06
N TYR A 101 9.17 -7.35 13.82
CA TYR A 101 8.45 -6.64 14.87
C TYR A 101 6.97 -6.60 14.50
N ASP A 102 6.09 -6.70 15.49
CA ASP A 102 4.76 -6.09 15.38
C ASP A 102 4.78 -4.68 16.00
N MET A 103 3.76 -3.88 15.75
CA MET A 103 3.64 -2.51 16.23
C MET A 103 3.60 -2.42 17.76
N ALA A 104 2.93 -3.38 18.42
CA ALA A 104 2.80 -3.39 19.88
C ALA A 104 4.15 -3.63 20.59
N ASP A 105 5.07 -4.33 19.93
CA ASP A 105 6.38 -4.70 20.47
C ASP A 105 7.51 -3.82 19.92
N LEU A 106 7.18 -2.76 19.17
CA LEU A 106 8.17 -1.91 18.53
C LEU A 106 8.91 -1.06 19.59
N PRO A 107 10.24 -1.19 19.73
CA PRO A 107 11.01 -0.37 20.65
C PRO A 107 10.88 1.13 20.36
N ASP A 108 10.84 1.96 21.40
CA ASP A 108 10.62 3.42 21.30
C ASP A 108 11.53 4.12 20.28
N GLY A 109 12.80 3.71 20.18
CA GLY A 109 13.71 4.25 19.17
C GLY A 109 13.27 3.98 17.73
N LEU A 110 12.79 2.75 17.46
CA LEU A 110 12.22 2.40 16.16
C LEU A 110 10.87 3.08 15.94
N ALA A 111 10.05 3.25 16.98
CA ALA A 111 8.79 4.00 16.88
C ALA A 111 9.03 5.47 16.52
N ALA A 112 10.06 6.11 17.10
CA ALA A 112 10.46 7.46 16.75
C ALA A 112 10.91 7.56 15.28
N GLU A 113 11.71 6.61 14.81
CA GLU A 113 12.12 6.53 13.41
C GLU A 113 10.96 6.31 12.46
N LEU A 114 10.00 5.46 12.83
CA LEU A 114 8.81 5.23 12.03
C LEU A 114 8.05 6.54 11.79
N GLY A 115 7.88 7.37 12.83
CA GLY A 115 7.26 8.68 12.71
C GLY A 115 8.00 9.62 11.75
N VAL A 116 9.33 9.71 11.90
CA VAL A 116 10.17 10.54 11.03
C VAL A 116 10.15 10.05 9.58
N LEU A 117 10.36 8.75 9.36
CA LEU A 117 10.37 8.15 8.02
C LEU A 117 9.00 8.29 7.35
N SER A 118 7.90 8.10 8.08
CA SER A 118 6.55 8.31 7.55
C SER A 118 6.37 9.75 7.06
N ALA A 119 6.81 10.74 7.82
CA ALA A 119 6.75 12.14 7.40
C ALA A 119 7.58 12.42 6.14
N HIS A 120 8.77 11.81 6.02
CA HIS A 120 9.60 11.92 4.82
C HIS A 120 8.93 11.27 3.60
N VAL A 121 8.44 10.04 3.71
CA VAL A 121 7.75 9.35 2.61
C VAL A 121 6.54 10.14 2.14
N VAL A 122 5.69 10.59 3.07
CA VAL A 122 4.49 11.40 2.79
C VAL A 122 4.84 12.68 2.03
N ARG A 123 5.89 13.39 2.46
CA ARG A 123 6.37 14.61 1.82
C ARG A 123 6.85 14.35 0.39
N HIS A 124 7.62 13.29 0.19
CA HIS A 124 8.20 12.99 -1.12
C HIS A 124 7.17 12.46 -2.11
N VAL A 125 6.21 11.65 -1.65
CA VAL A 125 5.07 11.21 -2.47
C VAL A 125 4.21 12.41 -2.89
N GLN A 126 3.95 13.36 -1.99
CA GLN A 126 3.19 14.57 -2.31
C GLN A 126 3.96 15.61 -3.13
N ALA A 127 5.29 15.46 -3.25
CA ALA A 127 6.09 16.29 -4.14
C ALA A 127 6.06 15.81 -5.59
N LEU A 128 5.55 14.61 -5.84
CA LEU A 128 5.35 14.11 -7.20
C LEU A 128 4.27 14.92 -7.92
N PRO A 129 4.44 15.23 -9.22
CA PRO A 129 3.41 15.87 -10.02
C PRO A 129 2.10 15.07 -9.98
N HIS A 130 0.96 15.78 -9.99
CA HIS A 130 -0.38 15.19 -10.05
C HIS A 130 -0.76 14.26 -8.88
N ILE A 131 -0.03 14.33 -7.78
CA ILE A 131 -0.39 13.70 -6.50
C ILE A 131 -0.82 14.78 -5.52
N ALA A 132 -2.03 14.65 -4.99
CA ALA A 132 -2.56 15.66 -4.07
C ALA A 132 -2.38 15.29 -2.59
N ARG A 133 -2.43 14.00 -2.23
CA ARG A 133 -2.25 13.53 -0.85
C ARG A 133 -1.56 12.18 -0.82
N ALA A 134 -0.76 11.93 0.21
CA ALA A 134 -0.29 10.58 0.55
C ALA A 134 -1.03 10.12 1.81
N HIS A 135 -1.87 9.10 1.70
CA HIS A 135 -2.55 8.52 2.87
C HIS A 135 -1.63 7.49 3.53
N VAL A 136 -1.65 7.42 4.86
CA VAL A 136 -0.86 6.47 5.64
C VAL A 136 -1.79 5.53 6.38
N TYR A 137 -1.60 4.21 6.24
CA TYR A 137 -2.40 3.22 6.95
C TYR A 137 -1.51 2.19 7.64
N ARG A 138 -1.88 1.84 8.87
CA ARG A 138 -1.50 0.58 9.50
C ARG A 138 -2.73 -0.32 9.54
N ILE A 139 -2.66 -1.46 8.87
CA ILE A 139 -3.67 -2.52 8.91
C ILE A 139 -2.96 -3.79 9.39
N GLY A 140 -3.41 -4.33 10.53
CA GLY A 140 -2.68 -5.31 11.33
C GLY A 140 -2.97 -6.77 11.03
N ASP A 141 -4.14 -7.07 10.46
CA ASP A 141 -4.72 -8.41 10.50
C ASP A 141 -4.15 -9.34 9.41
N GLY A 142 -3.57 -8.79 8.35
CA GLY A 142 -3.00 -9.58 7.25
C GLY A 142 -1.60 -10.15 7.52
N GLY A 143 -0.90 -9.71 8.57
CA GLY A 143 0.43 -10.21 8.90
C GLY A 143 1.07 -9.56 10.12
N ALA A 144 1.83 -10.37 10.87
CA ALA A 144 2.50 -9.97 12.11
C ALA A 144 3.70 -9.05 11.90
N HIS A 145 4.39 -9.18 10.76
CA HIS A 145 5.52 -8.30 10.43
C HIS A 145 5.01 -6.89 10.13
N LEU A 146 5.46 -5.93 10.94
CA LEU A 146 5.08 -4.53 10.88
C LEU A 146 5.28 -3.96 9.48
N HIS A 147 4.24 -3.33 8.97
CA HIS A 147 4.31 -2.63 7.71
C HIS A 147 3.35 -1.45 7.70
N ILE A 148 3.78 -0.35 7.09
CA ILE A 148 3.00 0.88 6.95
C ILE A 148 2.78 1.16 5.47
N TRP A 149 1.52 1.30 5.10
CA TRP A 149 1.10 1.58 3.74
C TRP A 149 1.07 3.07 3.45
N PHE A 150 1.51 3.45 2.26
CA PHE A 150 1.41 4.82 1.74
C PHE A 150 0.72 4.77 0.38
N PHE A 151 -0.44 5.41 0.26
CA PHE A 151 -1.21 5.49 -0.99
C PHE A 151 -1.13 6.90 -1.56
N ALA A 152 -0.67 7.04 -2.81
CA ALA A 152 -0.63 8.30 -3.53
C ALA A 152 -2.01 8.60 -4.15
N ARG A 153 -2.75 9.55 -3.59
CA ARG A 153 -4.04 10.00 -4.14
C ARG A 153 -3.80 10.91 -5.34
N PRO A 154 -4.36 10.58 -6.52
CA PRO A 154 -4.23 11.44 -7.69
C PRO A 154 -4.97 12.77 -7.51
N GLU A 155 -4.42 13.80 -8.12
CA GLU A 155 -4.92 15.18 -8.09
C GLU A 155 -6.28 15.29 -8.79
N GLY A 156 -7.27 15.83 -8.08
CA GLY A 156 -8.62 16.04 -8.63
C GLY A 156 -9.61 14.89 -8.41
N GLN A 157 -9.16 13.66 -8.12
CA GLN A 157 -10.06 12.52 -7.88
C GLN A 157 -10.58 12.49 -6.44
N THR A 158 -11.65 13.23 -6.21
CA THR A 158 -12.22 13.43 -4.87
C THR A 158 -13.02 12.24 -4.35
N GLN A 159 -13.42 11.30 -5.22
CA GLN A 159 -14.07 10.05 -4.79
C GLN A 159 -13.13 9.15 -3.97
N LEU A 160 -11.81 9.32 -4.14
CA LEU A 160 -10.75 8.54 -3.48
C LEU A 160 -10.40 9.09 -2.08
N TYR A 161 -11.31 9.81 -1.43
CA TYR A 161 -11.06 10.41 -0.12
C TYR A 161 -11.13 9.40 1.03
N GLY A 162 -10.26 9.61 2.02
CA GLY A 162 -10.35 8.95 3.33
C GLY A 162 -10.22 7.43 3.27
N SER A 163 -10.95 6.74 4.14
CA SER A 163 -10.87 5.29 4.34
C SER A 163 -11.32 4.45 3.15
N TRP A 164 -11.97 5.03 2.14
CA TRP A 164 -12.38 4.34 0.91
C TRP A 164 -11.25 4.20 -0.12
N MET A 165 -10.10 4.85 0.11
CA MET A 165 -8.96 4.79 -0.80
C MET A 165 -8.52 3.35 -1.15
N PRO A 166 -8.29 2.43 -0.18
CA PRO A 166 -7.87 1.07 -0.52
C PRO A 166 -8.89 0.29 -1.34
N VAL A 167 -10.20 0.56 -1.13
CA VAL A 167 -11.27 -0.07 -1.90
C VAL A 167 -11.29 0.46 -3.33
N TRP A 168 -11.17 1.78 -3.52
CA TRP A 168 -11.03 2.36 -4.86
C TRP A 168 -9.78 1.86 -5.59
N ASP A 169 -8.66 1.73 -4.89
CA ASP A 169 -7.41 1.16 -5.43
C ASP A 169 -7.56 -0.29 -5.90
N ASP A 170 -8.48 -1.06 -5.30
CA ASP A 170 -8.78 -2.43 -5.74
C ASP A 170 -9.75 -2.46 -6.94
N LEU A 171 -10.66 -1.49 -7.06
CA LEU A 171 -11.63 -1.36 -8.16
C LEU A 171 -11.04 -0.77 -9.45
N LEU A 172 -10.04 0.09 -9.33
CA LEU A 172 -9.38 0.74 -10.46
C LEU A 172 -8.58 -0.29 -11.29
N PRO A 173 -8.48 -0.11 -12.62
CA PRO A 173 -7.58 -0.91 -13.43
C PRO A 173 -6.13 -0.73 -12.97
N GLU A 174 -5.29 -1.73 -13.25
CA GLU A 174 -3.88 -1.67 -12.88
C GLU A 174 -3.19 -0.46 -13.51
N TYR A 175 -2.58 0.35 -12.65
CA TYR A 175 -1.88 1.56 -13.06
C TYR A 175 -0.58 1.23 -13.82
N PRO A 176 -0.20 2.00 -14.87
CA PRO A 176 0.97 1.72 -15.69
C PRO A 176 2.26 1.52 -14.86
N ALA A 177 2.85 0.32 -14.97
CA ALA A 177 3.94 -0.12 -14.12
C ALA A 177 5.21 0.72 -14.30
N ASP A 178 5.56 1.04 -15.55
CA ASP A 178 6.71 1.86 -15.92
C ASP A 178 6.64 3.28 -15.34
N VAL A 179 5.45 3.88 -15.39
CA VAL A 179 5.20 5.21 -14.80
C VAL A 179 5.42 5.16 -13.29
N ALA A 180 4.79 4.21 -12.62
CA ALA A 180 4.91 4.08 -11.17
C ALA A 180 6.32 3.66 -10.71
N ASP A 181 7.10 2.96 -11.55
CA ASP A 181 8.49 2.59 -11.22
C ASP A 181 9.39 3.81 -11.25
N ALA A 182 9.19 4.68 -12.24
CA ALA A 182 9.89 5.95 -12.31
C ALA A 182 9.57 6.85 -11.10
N GLU A 183 8.30 6.96 -10.71
CA GLU A 183 7.90 7.75 -9.54
C GLU A 183 8.43 7.15 -8.22
N ALA A 184 8.40 5.82 -8.07
CA ALA A 184 8.97 5.14 -6.91
C ALA A 184 10.47 5.39 -6.77
N ALA A 185 11.21 5.40 -7.90
CA ALA A 185 12.63 5.75 -7.92
C ALA A 185 12.88 7.19 -7.45
N VAL A 186 12.07 8.15 -7.89
CA VAL A 186 12.16 9.56 -7.44
C VAL A 186 11.96 9.66 -5.92
N VAL A 187 10.95 8.97 -5.37
CA VAL A 187 10.71 8.96 -3.92
C VAL A 187 11.89 8.31 -3.17
N ALA A 188 12.43 7.21 -3.68
CA ALA A 188 13.59 6.54 -3.08
C ALA A 188 14.84 7.45 -3.07
N ASP A 189 15.13 8.14 -4.17
CA ASP A 189 16.27 9.06 -4.28
C ASP A 189 16.10 10.28 -3.34
N ALA A 190 14.87 10.78 -3.20
CA ALA A 190 14.55 11.83 -2.24
C ALA A 190 14.70 11.37 -0.78
N LEU A 191 14.40 10.11 -0.48
CA LEU A 191 14.68 9.51 0.84
C LEU A 191 16.17 9.38 1.09
N VAL A 192 16.97 8.90 0.14
CA VAL A 192 18.44 8.89 0.26
C VAL A 192 18.97 10.28 0.63
N SER A 193 18.49 11.31 -0.07
CA SER A 193 18.94 12.69 0.15
C SER A 193 18.53 13.28 1.49
N SER A 194 17.40 12.84 2.05
CA SER A 194 16.79 13.48 3.23
C SER A 194 16.89 12.67 4.53
N ALA A 195 17.05 11.36 4.44
CA ALA A 195 17.09 10.44 5.57
C ALA A 195 18.30 9.47 5.49
N GLY A 196 19.17 9.61 4.48
CA GLY A 196 20.30 8.71 4.25
C GLY A 196 19.88 7.34 3.72
N GLY A 197 20.73 6.34 3.93
CA GLY A 197 20.51 4.99 3.41
C GLY A 197 20.96 4.83 1.96
N ARG A 198 20.41 3.84 1.27
CA ARG A 198 20.78 3.45 -0.10
C ARG A 198 19.59 2.94 -0.90
N ARG A 199 19.68 3.04 -2.21
CA ARG A 199 18.73 2.43 -3.16
C ARG A 199 19.27 1.13 -3.73
N THR A 200 18.39 0.25 -4.19
CA THR A 200 18.79 -0.90 -5.01
C THR A 200 19.17 -0.44 -6.42
N PRO A 201 20.31 -0.88 -6.98
CA PRO A 201 20.61 -0.64 -8.39
C PRO A 201 19.56 -1.32 -9.28
N GLY A 202 18.89 -0.58 -10.17
CA GLY A 202 18.09 -1.16 -11.25
C GLY A 202 16.60 -1.44 -10.98
N GLY A 203 15.96 -0.75 -10.02
CA GLY A 203 14.54 -0.96 -9.72
C GLY A 203 14.34 -2.26 -8.93
N GLY A 204 14.09 -2.15 -7.62
CA GLY A 204 13.97 -3.31 -6.75
C GLY A 204 12.90 -4.29 -7.24
N ALA A 205 13.11 -5.60 -6.97
CA ALA A 205 12.12 -6.61 -7.30
C ALA A 205 10.74 -6.21 -6.74
N PRO A 206 9.68 -6.25 -7.56
CA PRO A 206 8.36 -5.83 -7.13
C PRO A 206 7.89 -6.64 -5.93
N HIS A 207 7.29 -5.98 -4.94
CA HIS A 207 6.56 -6.68 -3.90
C HIS A 207 5.14 -6.85 -4.44
N ASP A 208 4.79 -8.08 -4.79
CA ASP A 208 3.42 -8.41 -5.18
C ASP A 208 2.48 -7.89 -4.09
N ARG A 209 1.39 -7.24 -4.50
CA ARG A 209 0.31 -6.88 -3.60
C ARG A 209 0.01 -8.10 -2.74
N PRO A 210 0.13 -8.02 -1.40
CA PRO A 210 -0.23 -9.15 -0.58
C PRO A 210 -1.64 -9.57 -1.02
N GLY A 211 -1.78 -10.87 -1.31
CA GLY A 211 -3.09 -11.47 -1.46
C GLY A 211 -3.93 -11.02 -0.26
N ALA A 212 -5.25 -10.86 -0.45
CA ALA A 212 -6.13 -10.69 0.68
C ALA A 212 -5.79 -11.89 1.56
N ALA A 213 -5.25 -11.62 2.75
CA ALA A 213 -4.75 -12.67 3.62
C ALA A 213 -5.85 -13.71 3.67
N VAL A 214 -5.51 -14.92 3.24
CA VAL A 214 -6.46 -16.02 3.13
C VAL A 214 -7.05 -16.20 4.52
N SER A 215 -8.39 -16.31 4.53
CA SER A 215 -9.29 -16.55 5.66
C SER A 215 -8.71 -17.35 6.82
#